data_AF-A0A7C5MRV9-F1
#
_entry.id   AF-A0A7C5MRV9-F1
#
_cell.length_a   1.000
_cell.length_b   1.000
_cell.length_c   1.000
_cell.angle_alpha   90.00
_cell.angle_beta   90.00
_cell.angle_gamma   90.00
#
_symmetry.space_group_name_H-M   'P 1'
#
loop_
_entity.id
_entity.type
_entity.pdbx_description
1 polymer ?
#
loop_
_entity_poly.entity_id
_entity_poly.type
_entity_poly.pdbx_seq_one_letter_code
_entity_poly.pdbx_strand_id
1 'polypeptide(L)'
;MIDKDLVNDLNAPEEKVDPQTFLKVKDLILTLANAISALKIFPEHHASARHFRKEFISKLKNFLAEYQQLELEIGEFAFFYKGKQVYQDEISSKSLPFFFYKDGLRVLAFYQGMSEEEIQDFLELIRTESAKPTEESDL
;
A
#
# COMPACT_ATOMS: atom_id res chain seq x y z
N MET A 1 -20.60 -16.18 37.21
CA MET A 1 -20.80 -16.79 35.88
C MET A 1 -20.94 -15.64 34.88
N ILE A 2 -19.80 -15.19 34.36
CA ILE A 2 -19.68 -14.39 33.13
C ILE A 2 -18.38 -14.91 32.52
N ASP A 3 -18.50 -15.57 31.37
CA ASP A 3 -17.40 -16.22 30.64
C ASP A 3 -16.30 -15.21 30.32
N LYS A 4 -15.07 -15.55 30.71
CA LYS A 4 -13.86 -14.72 30.53
C LYS A 4 -13.13 -15.02 29.22
N ASP A 5 -13.75 -15.78 28.32
CA ASP A 5 -13.13 -16.33 27.12
C ASP A 5 -13.47 -15.56 25.82
N LEU A 6 -13.64 -14.24 25.89
CA LEU A 6 -13.86 -13.38 24.71
C LEU A 6 -12.74 -12.37 24.45
N VAL A 7 -11.57 -12.56 25.04
CA VAL A 7 -10.34 -11.78 24.73
C VAL A 7 -9.27 -12.71 24.16
N ASN A 8 -9.58 -13.37 23.06
CA ASN A 8 -8.60 -14.21 22.37
C ASN A 8 -8.87 -14.22 20.86
N ASP A 9 -8.38 -13.20 20.14
CA ASP A 9 -7.94 -13.33 18.75
C ASP A 9 -7.24 -12.06 18.21
N LEU A 10 -6.19 -11.58 18.89
CA LEU A 10 -5.27 -10.58 18.32
C LEU A 10 -3.90 -11.14 17.95
N ASN A 11 -3.73 -12.46 18.03
CA ASN A 11 -2.50 -13.13 17.62
C ASN A 11 -2.87 -14.27 16.66
N ALA A 12 -3.36 -13.92 15.46
CA ALA A 12 -3.22 -14.82 14.33
C ALA A 12 -1.73 -15.17 14.20
N PRO A 13 -1.35 -16.45 14.05
CA PRO A 13 0.05 -16.81 13.94
C PRO A 13 0.64 -16.08 12.74
N GLU A 14 1.58 -15.15 12.98
CA GLU A 14 2.35 -14.51 11.91
C GLU A 14 2.87 -15.62 11.01
N GLU A 15 2.44 -15.63 9.75
CA GLU A 15 2.92 -16.60 8.79
C GLU A 15 4.46 -16.45 8.75
N LYS A 16 5.19 -17.57 8.70
CA LYS A 16 6.66 -17.50 8.66
C LYS A 16 7.11 -16.90 7.34
N VAL A 17 7.22 -15.58 7.29
CA VAL A 17 7.74 -14.83 6.15
C VAL A 17 9.25 -14.97 6.10
N ASP A 18 9.77 -15.35 4.94
CA ASP A 18 11.20 -15.29 4.67
C ASP A 18 11.74 -13.85 4.92
N PRO A 19 12.81 -13.67 5.71
CA PRO A 19 13.34 -12.34 6.02
C PRO A 19 13.72 -11.52 4.79
N GLN A 20 14.23 -12.14 3.72
CA GLN A 20 14.60 -11.42 2.51
C GLN A 20 13.35 -10.95 1.76
N THR A 21 12.34 -11.81 1.62
CA THR A 21 11.06 -11.41 1.03
C THR A 21 10.40 -10.28 1.81
N PHE A 22 10.39 -10.34 3.14
CA PHE A 22 9.85 -9.26 3.97
C PHE A 22 10.54 -7.91 3.71
N LEU A 23 11.88 -7.91 3.63
CA LEU A 23 12.65 -6.71 3.33
C LEU A 23 12.38 -6.18 1.91
N LYS A 24 12.24 -7.07 0.91
CA LYS A 24 11.84 -6.70 -0.46
C LYS A 24 10.48 -6.02 -0.47
N VAL A 25 9.49 -6.57 0.24
CA VAL A 25 8.15 -5.96 0.33
C VAL A 25 8.23 -4.61 1.03
N LYS A 26 8.92 -4.51 2.16
CA LYS A 26 9.08 -3.24 2.89
C LYS A 26 9.68 -2.13 2.01
N ASP A 27 10.74 -2.44 1.27
CA ASP A 27 11.34 -1.52 0.31
C ASP A 27 10.38 -1.16 -0.83
N LEU A 28 9.66 -2.15 -1.37
CA LEU A 28 8.65 -1.93 -2.41
C LEU A 28 7.54 -0.98 -1.96
N ILE A 29 6.97 -1.18 -0.76
CA ILE A 29 5.89 -0.32 -0.25
C ILE A 29 6.40 1.09 0.05
N LEU A 30 7.65 1.22 0.50
CA LEU A 30 8.27 2.54 0.64
C LEU A 30 8.38 3.27 -0.71
N THR A 31 8.73 2.57 -1.79
CA THR A 31 8.77 3.19 -3.13
C THR A 31 7.39 3.57 -3.66
N LEU A 32 6.33 2.82 -3.32
CA LEU A 32 4.95 3.20 -3.61
C LEU A 32 4.59 4.51 -2.90
N ALA A 33 4.84 4.60 -1.59
CA ALA A 33 4.55 5.79 -0.80
C ALA A 33 5.30 7.03 -1.33
N ASN A 34 6.58 6.86 -1.71
CA ASN A 34 7.39 7.91 -2.31
C ASN A 34 6.85 8.33 -3.69
N ALA A 35 6.44 7.39 -4.53
CA ALA A 35 5.87 7.67 -5.84
C ALA A 35 4.59 8.50 -5.71
N ILE A 36 3.65 8.09 -4.85
CA ILE A 36 2.41 8.83 -4.60
C ILE A 36 2.69 10.22 -3.99
N SER A 37 3.61 10.31 -3.04
CA SER A 37 3.99 11.59 -2.43
C SER A 37 4.59 12.56 -3.47
N ALA A 38 5.49 12.07 -4.32
CA ALA A 38 6.08 12.87 -5.38
C ALA A 38 5.05 13.30 -6.43
N LEU A 39 4.10 12.42 -6.77
CA LEU A 39 2.99 12.70 -7.68
C LEU A 39 2.06 13.80 -7.17
N LYS A 40 1.86 13.90 -5.85
CA LYS A 40 1.06 14.95 -5.21
C LYS A 40 1.76 16.31 -5.19
N ILE A 41 3.08 16.32 -5.02
CA ILE A 41 3.87 17.56 -4.84
C ILE A 41 4.27 18.17 -6.19
N PHE A 42 4.65 17.32 -7.14
CA PHE A 42 5.27 17.77 -8.38
C PHE A 42 4.33 17.69 -9.58
N PRO A 43 4.48 18.60 -10.55
CA PRO A 43 3.86 18.45 -11.86
C PRO A 43 4.27 17.14 -12.53
N GLU A 44 3.43 16.60 -13.40
CA GLU A 44 3.62 15.30 -14.06
C GLU A 44 4.99 15.15 -14.76
N HIS A 45 5.53 16.25 -15.29
CA HIS A 45 6.82 16.29 -16.00
C HIS A 45 8.03 16.59 -15.10
N HIS A 46 7.90 16.54 -13.78
CA HIS A 46 9.06 16.71 -12.90
C HIS A 46 9.94 15.45 -12.87
N ALA A 47 11.26 15.64 -12.89
CA ALA A 47 12.23 14.54 -12.96
C ALA A 47 12.09 13.58 -11.77
N SER A 48 11.86 14.11 -10.55
CA SER A 48 11.69 13.29 -9.35
C SER A 48 10.45 12.40 -9.40
N ALA A 49 9.29 12.93 -9.83
CA ALA A 49 8.07 12.14 -9.94
C ALA A 49 8.20 11.03 -10.99
N ARG A 50 8.89 11.28 -12.10
CA ARG A 50 9.23 10.23 -13.08
C ARG A 50 10.15 9.16 -12.49
N HIS A 51 11.15 9.57 -11.72
CA HIS A 51 12.10 8.65 -11.11
C HIS A 51 11.41 7.69 -10.14
N PHE A 52 10.64 8.21 -9.18
CA PHE A 52 9.95 7.37 -8.19
C PHE A 52 8.91 6.43 -8.82
N ARG A 53 8.17 6.89 -9.84
CA ARG A 53 7.25 6.03 -10.60
C ARG A 53 7.98 4.86 -11.26
N LYS A 54 9.07 5.14 -11.98
CA LYS A 54 9.87 4.09 -12.63
C LYS A 54 10.49 3.12 -11.63
N GLU A 55 10.96 3.63 -10.50
CA GLU A 55 11.52 2.81 -9.42
C GLU A 55 10.47 1.83 -8.87
N PHE A 56 9.27 2.32 -8.52
CA PHE A 56 8.19 1.47 -8.04
C PHE A 56 7.76 0.43 -9.07
N ILE A 57 7.51 0.84 -10.32
CA ILE A 57 7.10 -0.07 -11.40
C ILE A 57 8.14 -1.17 -11.60
N SER A 58 9.43 -0.81 -11.63
CA SER A 58 10.52 -1.78 -11.80
C SER A 58 10.58 -2.76 -10.64
N LYS A 59 10.53 -2.28 -9.38
CA LYS A 59 10.55 -3.14 -8.20
C LYS A 59 9.32 -4.05 -8.13
N LEU A 60 8.13 -3.53 -8.43
CA LEU A 60 6.89 -4.31 -8.44
C LEU A 60 6.96 -5.43 -9.49
N LYS A 61 7.35 -5.10 -10.72
CA LYS A 61 7.48 -6.12 -11.79
C LYS A 61 8.51 -7.18 -11.45
N ASN A 62 9.67 -6.79 -10.91
CA ASN A 62 10.70 -7.75 -10.48
C ASN A 62 10.17 -8.67 -9.37
N PHE A 63 9.44 -8.11 -8.39
CA PHE A 63 8.83 -8.88 -7.32
C PHE A 63 7.78 -9.87 -7.86
N LEU A 64 6.87 -9.41 -8.73
CA LEU A 64 5.83 -10.26 -9.30
C LEU A 64 6.38 -11.33 -10.23
N ALA A 65 7.50 -11.09 -10.92
CA ALA A 65 8.18 -12.13 -11.71
C ALA A 65 8.75 -13.26 -10.83
N GLU A 66 9.11 -12.96 -9.59
CA GLU A 66 9.67 -13.93 -8.64
C GLU A 66 8.59 -14.64 -7.81
N TYR A 67 7.58 -13.90 -7.34
CA TYR A 67 6.59 -14.38 -6.36
C TYR A 67 5.15 -14.50 -6.91
N GLN A 68 4.91 -14.13 -8.17
CA GLN A 68 3.62 -14.15 -8.88
C GLN A 68 2.53 -13.18 -8.34
N GLN A 69 2.52 -12.89 -7.05
CA GLN A 69 1.54 -12.04 -6.40
C GLN A 69 2.15 -11.26 -5.24
N LEU A 70 1.68 -10.04 -5.05
CA LEU A 70 1.88 -9.26 -3.82
C LEU A 70 0.50 -8.97 -3.23
N GLU A 71 0.22 -9.47 -2.04
CA GLU A 71 -1.01 -9.17 -1.30
C GLU A 71 -0.67 -8.43 0.00
N LEU A 72 -1.32 -7.30 0.23
CA LEU A 72 -1.13 -6.46 1.39
C LEU A 72 -2.45 -6.32 2.13
N GLU A 73 -2.42 -6.53 3.43
CA GLU A 73 -3.51 -6.16 4.32
C GLU A 73 -3.41 -4.66 4.63
N ILE A 74 -4.56 -3.99 4.64
CA ILE A 74 -4.70 -2.56 4.86
C ILE A 74 -5.29 -2.36 6.26
N GLY A 75 -4.47 -1.88 7.17
CA GLY A 75 -4.91 -1.35 8.46
C GLY A 75 -5.13 0.16 8.39
N GLU A 76 -5.59 0.73 9.51
CA GLU A 76 -5.96 2.15 9.59
C GLU A 76 -4.82 3.10 9.22
N PHE A 77 -3.60 2.81 9.69
CA PHE A 77 -2.40 3.63 9.44
C PHE A 77 -1.19 2.80 8.97
N ALA A 78 -1.41 1.55 8.57
CA ALA A 78 -0.34 0.63 8.25
C ALA A 78 -0.72 -0.36 7.14
N PHE A 79 0.31 -0.83 6.41
CA PHE A 79 0.19 -1.99 5.54
C PHE A 79 0.89 -3.19 6.19
N PHE A 80 0.29 -4.37 6.04
CA PHE A 80 0.84 -5.62 6.53
C PHE A 80 1.03 -6.60 5.38
N TYR A 81 2.09 -7.38 5.45
CA TYR A 81 2.36 -8.49 4.56
C TYR A 81 2.40 -9.76 5.40
N LYS A 82 1.43 -10.65 5.19
CA LYS A 82 1.28 -11.90 5.95
C LYS A 82 1.26 -11.64 7.47
N GLY A 83 0.42 -10.69 7.89
CA GLY A 83 0.31 -10.25 9.29
C GLY A 83 1.46 -9.38 9.83
N LYS A 84 2.57 -9.18 9.08
CA LYS A 84 3.70 -8.36 9.55
C LYS A 84 3.65 -6.95 8.99
N GLN A 85 3.77 -5.95 9.86
CA GLN A 85 3.78 -4.54 9.45
C GLN A 85 4.98 -4.23 8.54
N VAL A 86 4.71 -3.84 7.29
CA VAL A 86 5.73 -3.44 6.31
C VAL A 86 5.85 -1.94 6.15
N TYR A 87 4.80 -1.20 6.47
CA TYR A 87 4.75 0.25 6.33
C TYR A 87 3.78 0.86 7.34
N GLN A 88 4.07 2.08 7.80
CA GLN A 88 3.21 2.84 8.71
C GLN A 88 3.30 4.32 8.39
N ASP A 89 2.15 5.00 8.40
CA ASP A 89 2.05 6.45 8.29
C ASP A 89 0.89 6.95 9.16
N GLU A 90 1.22 7.53 10.30
CA GLU A 90 0.26 8.02 11.31
C GLU A 90 -0.31 9.41 10.97
N ILE A 91 0.20 10.09 9.93
CA ILE A 91 -0.29 11.40 9.54
C ILE A 91 -1.50 11.21 8.61
N SER A 92 -2.70 11.11 9.19
CA SER A 92 -3.95 10.81 8.46
C SER A 92 -4.19 11.62 7.18
N SER A 93 -3.82 12.91 7.17
CA SER A 93 -3.99 13.80 6.00
C SER A 93 -3.13 13.44 4.78
N LYS A 94 -2.10 12.62 4.96
CA LYS A 94 -1.18 12.17 3.89
C LYS A 94 -1.05 10.65 3.82
N SER A 95 -1.55 9.96 4.84
CA SER A 95 -1.41 8.53 5.04
C SER A 95 -2.05 7.74 3.92
N LEU A 96 -1.20 7.02 3.18
CA LEU A 96 -1.63 6.14 2.11
C LEU A 96 -2.45 4.95 2.63
N PRO A 97 -2.09 4.26 3.73
CA PRO A 97 -2.95 3.25 4.33
C PRO A 97 -4.34 3.81 4.72
N PHE A 98 -4.38 4.98 5.38
CA PHE A 98 -5.64 5.59 5.80
C PHE A 98 -6.54 5.94 4.62
N PHE A 99 -5.95 6.43 3.52
CA PHE A 99 -6.67 6.71 2.28
C PHE A 99 -7.44 5.48 1.77
N PHE A 100 -6.84 4.29 1.79
CA PHE A 100 -7.55 3.07 1.40
C PHE A 100 -8.52 2.59 2.49
N TYR A 101 -8.10 2.63 3.75
CA TYR A 101 -8.86 2.09 4.87
C TYR A 101 -10.19 2.80 5.08
N LYS A 102 -10.21 4.14 4.98
CA LYS A 102 -11.41 4.97 5.18
C LYS A 102 -12.53 4.64 4.17
N ASP A 103 -12.15 4.18 2.98
CA ASP A 103 -13.08 3.80 1.91
C ASP A 103 -13.46 2.31 1.98
N GLY A 104 -13.15 1.64 3.10
CA GLY A 104 -13.53 0.25 3.37
C GLY A 104 -12.59 -0.80 2.76
N LEU A 105 -11.51 -0.40 2.09
CA LEU A 105 -10.55 -1.34 1.52
C LEU A 105 -9.74 -1.99 2.65
N ARG A 106 -9.55 -3.31 2.52
CA ARG A 106 -8.84 -4.14 3.52
C ARG A 106 -7.71 -4.94 2.93
N VAL A 107 -7.72 -5.16 1.62
CA VAL A 107 -6.69 -5.89 0.91
C VAL A 107 -6.35 -5.17 -0.38
N LEU A 108 -5.05 -5.06 -0.68
CA LEU A 108 -4.52 -4.61 -1.95
C LEU A 108 -3.67 -5.73 -2.54
N ALA A 109 -4.06 -6.24 -3.71
CA ALA A 109 -3.35 -7.32 -4.37
C ALA A 109 -2.89 -6.92 -5.78
N PHE A 110 -1.65 -7.26 -6.10
CA PHE A 110 -1.06 -7.14 -7.42
C PHE A 110 -0.68 -8.53 -7.94
N TYR A 111 -0.92 -8.77 -9.22
CA TYR A 111 -0.68 -10.07 -9.85
C TYR A 111 0.32 -9.95 -11.00
N GLN A 112 1.13 -10.99 -11.18
CA GLN A 112 1.99 -11.11 -12.35
C GLN A 112 1.15 -11.04 -13.63
N GLY A 113 1.67 -10.31 -14.62
CA GLY A 113 0.97 -10.04 -15.87
C GLY A 113 0.45 -8.62 -15.97
N MET A 114 0.41 -7.87 -14.87
CA MET A 114 0.14 -6.42 -14.92
C MET A 114 1.16 -5.72 -15.84
N SER A 115 0.62 -5.00 -16.81
CA SER A 115 1.33 -4.15 -17.75
C SER A 115 1.89 -2.91 -17.05
N GLU A 116 2.83 -2.23 -17.70
CA GLU A 116 3.34 -0.95 -17.18
C GLU A 116 2.28 0.16 -17.20
N GLU A 117 1.36 0.10 -18.17
CA GLU A 117 0.26 1.03 -18.31
C GLU A 117 -0.74 0.88 -17.16
N GLU A 118 -1.17 -0.35 -16.84
CA GLU A 118 -2.09 -0.60 -15.70
C GLU A 118 -1.49 -0.13 -14.36
N ILE A 119 -0.18 -0.31 -14.16
CA ILE A 119 0.48 0.17 -12.94
C ILE A 119 0.54 1.71 -12.93
N GLN A 120 0.75 2.36 -14.07
CA GLN A 120 0.72 3.82 -14.16
C GLN A 120 -0.68 4.37 -13.90
N ASP A 121 -1.71 3.78 -14.49
CA ASP A 121 -3.11 4.16 -14.30
C ASP A 121 -3.51 4.01 -12.83
N PHE A 122 -3.06 2.95 -12.15
CA PHE A 122 -3.27 2.78 -10.72
C PHE A 122 -2.65 3.93 -9.88
N LEU A 123 -1.40 4.30 -10.15
CA LEU A 123 -0.75 5.41 -9.44
C LEU A 123 -1.46 6.75 -9.69
N GLU A 124 -1.93 6.95 -10.92
CA GLU A 124 -2.64 8.15 -11.35
C GLU A 124 -4.04 8.24 -10.72
N LEU A 125 -4.73 7.10 -10.61
CA LEU A 125 -6.00 6.99 -9.89
C LEU A 125 -5.84 7.39 -8.43
N ILE A 126 -4.82 6.86 -7.73
CA ILE A 126 -4.56 7.24 -6.34
C ILE A 126 -4.27 8.73 -6.22
N ARG A 127 -3.45 9.28 -7.13
CA ARG A 127 -3.14 10.73 -7.14
C ARG A 127 -4.42 11.56 -7.26
N THR A 128 -5.28 11.22 -8.20
CA THR A 128 -6.51 11.96 -8.49
C THR A 128 -7.53 11.84 -7.36
N GLU A 129 -7.79 10.63 -6.87
CA GLU A 129 -8.79 10.40 -5.82
C GLU A 129 -8.34 10.97 -4.47
N SER A 130 -7.05 10.86 -4.13
CA SER A 130 -6.54 11.40 -2.86
C SER A 130 -6.38 12.93 -2.85
N ALA A 131 -6.50 13.59 -4.01
CA ALA A 131 -6.52 15.04 -4.12
C ALA A 131 -7.93 15.63 -4.01
N LYS A 132 -8.98 14.81 -4.15
CA LYS A 132 -10.35 15.27 -3.97
C LYS A 132 -10.53 15.69 -2.50
N PRO A 133 -11.22 16.82 -2.24
CA PRO A 133 -11.74 17.07 -0.91
C PRO A 133 -12.50 15.83 -0.46
N THR A 134 -12.31 15.41 0.78
CA THR A 134 -13.23 14.44 1.37
C THR A 134 -14.58 15.14 1.34
N GLU A 135 -15.42 14.81 0.37
CA GLU A 135 -16.79 15.30 0.40
C GLU A 135 -17.32 14.90 1.77
N GLU A 136 -17.80 15.90 2.51
CA GLU A 136 -18.67 15.70 3.66
C GLU A 136 -19.86 14.87 3.14
N SER A 137 -19.69 13.55 3.11
CA SER A 137 -20.71 12.62 2.68
C SER A 137 -21.67 12.49 3.85
N ASP A 138 -22.64 13.37 3.80
CA ASP A 138 -23.97 13.31 4.40
C ASP A 138 -24.09 13.31 5.93
N LEU A 139 -24.43 14.49 6.47
CA LEU A 139 -25.57 14.81 7.39
C LEU A 139 -25.25 15.83 8.50
#